data_AF-A0AAU3LDZ8-F1
#
_entry.id   AF-A0AAU3LDZ8-F1
#
_cell.length_a   1.000
_cell.length_b   1.000
_cell.length_c   1.000
_cell.angle_alpha   90.00
_cell.angle_beta   90.00
_cell.angle_gamma   90.00
#
_symmetry.space_group_name_H-M   'P 1'
#
loop_
_entity.id
_entity.type
_entity.pdbx_description
1 polymer ?
#
loop_
_entity_poly.entity_id
_entity_poly.type
_entity_poly.pdbx_seq_one_letter_code
_entity_poly.pdbx_strand_id
1 'polypeptide(L)'
;MSHPSSPAGTADRSLGQLVASATAEMSSLVHDEIALAKAELRQDVKRGAIGGGAFAAAGTVLLFSLPMLSFALAYGIRTWSHWNLAICFVLSFAANVLVAAVLALIGVVFAKKAKKAKGPQKVAASVKETAAVIQGVRPHPRPAVERASSNAPAAVTDKAAAVARSSA
;
A
#
# COMPACT_ATOMS: atom_id res chain seq x y z
N MET A 1 -37.34 49.94 9.21
CA MET A 1 -36.20 49.29 9.89
C MET A 1 -36.63 47.89 10.26
N SER A 2 -36.41 46.91 9.37
CA SER A 2 -36.73 45.49 9.59
C SER A 2 -35.48 44.78 10.10
N HIS A 3 -35.50 44.40 11.37
CA HIS A 3 -34.46 43.58 11.99
C HIS A 3 -34.55 42.15 11.46
N PRO A 4 -33.43 41.51 11.08
CA PRO A 4 -33.40 40.08 10.82
C PRO A 4 -33.55 39.33 12.15
N SER A 5 -34.53 38.42 12.20
CA SER A 5 -34.74 37.48 13.29
C SER A 5 -33.46 36.64 13.49
N SER A 6 -32.84 36.80 14.65
CA SER A 6 -31.81 35.86 15.13
C SER A 6 -32.43 34.47 15.27
N PRO A 7 -31.79 33.41 14.77
CA PRO A 7 -32.23 32.05 15.07
C PRO A 7 -31.87 31.77 16.54
N ALA A 8 -32.82 32.04 17.44
CA ALA A 8 -32.80 31.52 18.79
C ALA A 8 -33.08 30.02 18.73
N GLY A 9 -32.05 29.20 18.94
CA GLY A 9 -32.14 27.75 18.92
C GLY A 9 -30.86 27.09 19.43
N THR A 10 -30.47 27.40 20.66
CA THR A 10 -29.20 26.94 21.28
C THR A 10 -29.42 25.99 22.49
N ALA A 11 -30.61 25.44 22.69
CA ALA A 11 -30.83 24.36 23.66
C ALA A 11 -31.90 23.45 23.05
N ASP A 12 -31.73 22.16 22.76
CA ASP A 12 -30.91 21.10 23.34
C ASP A 12 -30.58 20.18 22.16
N ARG A 13 -29.37 20.27 21.58
CA ARG A 13 -29.01 19.39 20.46
C ARG A 13 -28.91 17.99 21.06
N SER A 14 -29.87 17.11 20.74
CA SER A 14 -29.96 15.80 21.39
C SER A 14 -28.62 15.07 21.27
N LEU A 15 -28.24 14.28 22.28
CA LEU A 15 -27.01 13.46 22.22
C LEU A 15 -26.90 12.67 20.92
N GLY A 16 -28.04 12.22 20.37
CA GLY A 16 -28.11 11.58 19.06
C GLY A 16 -27.71 12.48 17.89
N GLN A 17 -28.13 13.75 17.87
CA GLN A 17 -27.71 14.73 16.85
C GLN A 17 -26.23 15.13 16.99
N LEU A 18 -25.71 15.25 18.22
CA LEU A 18 -24.29 15.52 18.45
C LEU A 18 -23.42 14.36 17.95
N VAL A 19 -23.76 13.12 18.32
CA VAL A 19 -23.06 11.91 17.84
C VAL A 19 -23.19 11.76 16.32
N ALA A 20 -24.36 12.03 15.74
CA ALA A 20 -24.55 12.01 14.29
C ALA A 20 -23.66 13.04 13.57
N SER A 21 -23.58 14.28 14.08
CA SER A 21 -22.70 15.31 13.53
C SER A 21 -21.22 14.97 13.67
N ALA A 22 -20.78 14.47 14.83
CA ALA A 22 -19.39 14.06 15.05
C ALA A 22 -18.99 12.88 14.14
N THR A 23 -19.92 11.94 13.91
CA THR A 23 -19.70 10.83 12.98
C THR A 23 -19.64 11.30 11.53
N ALA A 24 -20.46 12.29 11.15
CA ALA A 24 -20.41 12.89 9.82
C ALA A 24 -19.08 13.63 9.55
N GLU A 25 -18.59 14.41 10.52
CA GLU A 25 -17.28 15.08 10.44
C GLU A 25 -16.12 14.07 10.34
N MET A 26 -16.16 12.99 11.13
CA MET A 26 -15.18 11.90 10.99
C MET A 26 -15.24 11.22 9.62
N SER A 27 -16.43 11.01 9.06
CA SER A 27 -16.58 10.47 7.70
C SER A 27 -15.99 11.40 6.64
N SER A 28 -16.15 12.73 6.80
CA SER A 28 -15.55 13.71 5.89
C SER A 28 -14.03 13.67 5.95
N LEU A 29 -13.45 13.70 7.15
CA LEU A 29 -12.00 13.62 7.37
C LEU A 29 -11.39 12.34 6.77
N VAL A 30 -12.05 11.19 6.96
CA VAL A 30 -11.59 9.92 6.37
C VAL A 30 -11.64 9.99 4.84
N HIS A 31 -12.67 10.61 4.26
CA HIS A 31 -12.76 10.76 2.81
C HIS A 31 -11.64 11.65 2.26
N ASP A 32 -11.31 12.73 2.96
CA ASP A 32 -10.23 13.65 2.60
C ASP A 32 -8.85 12.97 2.71
N GLU A 33 -8.62 12.20 3.77
CA GLU A 33 -7.37 11.44 3.94
C GLU A 33 -7.19 10.39 2.83
N ILE A 34 -8.28 9.71 2.43
CA ILE A 34 -8.28 8.78 1.30
C ILE A 34 -8.02 9.52 -0.01
N ALA A 35 -8.63 10.70 -0.21
CA ALA A 35 -8.42 11.52 -1.40
C ALA A 35 -6.96 11.97 -1.50
N LEU A 36 -6.35 12.37 -0.39
CA LEU A 36 -4.95 12.75 -0.30
C LEU A 36 -4.03 11.57 -0.58
N ALA A 37 -4.24 10.43 0.10
CA ALA A 37 -3.46 9.21 -0.12
C ALA A 37 -3.56 8.73 -1.58
N LYS A 38 -4.73 8.88 -2.21
CA LYS A 38 -4.92 8.57 -3.63
C LYS A 38 -4.14 9.54 -4.53
N ALA A 39 -4.07 10.82 -4.19
CA ALA A 39 -3.28 11.80 -4.92
C ALA A 39 -1.78 11.48 -4.82
N GLU A 40 -1.29 11.16 -3.62
CA GLU A 40 0.10 10.76 -3.40
C GLU A 40 0.45 9.46 -4.15
N LEU A 41 -0.42 8.45 -4.07
CA LEU A 41 -0.24 7.20 -4.82
C LEU A 41 -0.19 7.45 -6.34
N ARG A 42 -1.04 8.32 -6.87
CA ARG A 42 -1.00 8.70 -8.30
C ARG A 42 0.31 9.38 -8.65
N GLN A 43 0.83 10.23 -7.78
CA GLN A 43 2.10 10.92 -7.97
C GLN A 43 3.27 9.93 -7.95
N ASP A 44 3.26 8.97 -7.03
CA ASP A 44 4.26 7.89 -6.95
C ASP A 44 4.21 6.98 -8.16
N VAL A 45 3.01 6.59 -8.61
CA VAL A 45 2.85 5.82 -9.85
C VAL A 45 3.36 6.61 -11.04
N LYS A 46 3.06 7.90 -11.14
CA LYS A 46 3.56 8.75 -12.25
C LYS A 46 5.09 8.86 -12.23
N ARG A 47 5.68 9.09 -11.05
CA ARG A 47 7.15 9.14 -10.89
C ARG A 47 7.78 7.80 -11.24
N GLY A 48 7.22 6.70 -10.75
CA GLY A 48 7.65 5.34 -11.05
C GLY A 48 7.52 5.00 -12.54
N ALA A 49 6.44 5.43 -13.20
CA ALA A 49 6.22 5.23 -14.62
C ALA A 49 7.20 6.02 -15.49
N ILE A 50 7.45 7.30 -15.17
CA ILE A 50 8.44 8.11 -15.88
C ILE A 50 9.83 7.54 -15.68
N GLY A 51 10.22 7.25 -14.43
CA GLY A 51 11.51 6.67 -14.11
C GLY A 51 11.73 5.31 -14.77
N GLY A 52 10.75 4.41 -14.65
CA GLY A 52 10.78 3.08 -15.25
C GLY A 52 10.78 3.13 -16.78
N GLY A 53 9.98 3.99 -17.38
CA GLY A 53 9.93 4.20 -18.83
C GLY A 53 11.25 4.77 -19.37
N ALA A 54 11.83 5.78 -18.72
CA ALA A 54 13.12 6.32 -19.09
C ALA A 54 14.24 5.27 -18.97
N PHE A 55 14.21 4.45 -17.91
CA PHE A 55 15.20 3.39 -17.72
C PHE A 55 15.07 2.28 -18.79
N ALA A 56 13.84 1.92 -19.17
CA ALA A 56 13.59 0.97 -20.26
C ALA A 56 14.05 1.51 -21.62
N ALA A 57 13.78 2.79 -21.90
CA ALA A 57 14.26 3.46 -23.11
C ALA A 57 15.79 3.53 -23.15
N ALA A 58 16.43 3.95 -22.05
CA ALA A 58 17.89 3.97 -21.94
C ALA A 58 18.51 2.58 -22.12
N GLY A 59 17.92 1.55 -21.52
CA GLY A 59 18.34 0.16 -21.71
C GLY A 59 18.24 -0.31 -23.16
N THR A 60 17.15 0.05 -23.85
CA THR A 60 16.97 -0.23 -25.27
C THR A 60 18.04 0.46 -26.11
N VAL A 61 18.28 1.76 -25.91
CA VAL A 61 19.31 2.51 -26.64
C VAL A 61 20.70 1.91 -26.40
N LEU A 62 21.04 1.56 -25.15
CA LEU A 62 22.28 0.87 -24.81
C LEU A 62 22.41 -0.48 -25.53
N LEU A 63 21.33 -1.26 -25.57
CA LEU A 63 21.31 -2.55 -26.28
C LEU A 63 21.59 -2.38 -27.78
N PHE A 64 20.95 -1.41 -28.43
CA PHE A 64 21.20 -1.11 -29.84
C PHE A 64 22.58 -0.47 -30.11
N SER A 65 23.22 0.13 -29.09
CA SER A 65 24.56 0.70 -29.21
C SER A 65 25.70 -0.31 -29.08
N LEU A 66 25.46 -1.52 -28.53
CA LEU A 66 26.48 -2.56 -28.32
C LEU A 66 27.26 -2.96 -29.59
N PRO A 67 26.62 -3.15 -30.77
CA PRO A 67 27.36 -3.42 -32.00
C PRO A 67 28.29 -2.27 -32.35
N MET A 68 27.81 -1.03 -32.27
CA MET A 68 28.61 0.18 -32.56
C MET A 68 29.81 0.30 -31.61
N LEU A 69 29.59 0.04 -30.31
CA LEU A 69 30.67 0.01 -29.31
C LEU A 69 31.68 -1.09 -29.60
N SER A 70 31.23 -2.26 -30.06
CA SER A 70 32.11 -3.37 -30.44
C SER A 70 33.00 -3.03 -31.63
N PHE A 71 32.46 -2.35 -32.65
CA PHE A 71 33.23 -1.82 -33.77
C PHE A 71 34.25 -0.79 -33.28
N ALA A 72 33.82 0.20 -32.49
CA ALA A 72 34.70 1.24 -31.97
C ALA A 72 35.89 0.66 -31.18
N LEU A 73 35.64 -0.31 -30.30
CA LEU A 73 36.69 -1.01 -29.56
C LEU A 73 37.59 -1.82 -30.49
N ALA A 74 37.04 -2.56 -31.45
CA ALA A 74 37.84 -3.41 -32.34
C ALA A 74 38.80 -2.58 -33.20
N TYR A 75 38.34 -1.46 -33.76
CA TYR A 75 39.19 -0.52 -34.50
C TYR A 75 40.17 0.20 -33.59
N GLY A 76 39.76 0.58 -32.38
CA GLY A 76 40.63 1.20 -31.38
C GLY A 76 41.81 0.28 -31.00
N ILE A 77 41.54 -0.98 -30.69
CA ILE A 77 42.57 -1.99 -30.37
C ILE A 77 43.49 -2.20 -31.58
N ARG A 78 42.92 -2.27 -32.80
CA ARG A 78 43.72 -2.49 -33.99
C ARG A 78 44.70 -1.34 -34.28
N THR A 79 44.34 -0.09 -34.00
CA THR A 79 45.22 1.07 -34.17
C THR A 79 46.53 0.95 -33.38
N TRP A 80 46.49 0.37 -32.18
CA TRP A 80 47.66 0.26 -31.30
C TRP A 80 48.44 -1.04 -31.50
N SER A 81 47.74 -2.09 -31.92
CA SER A 81 48.27 -3.46 -31.86
C SER A 81 48.62 -4.05 -33.24
N HIS A 82 48.06 -3.53 -34.33
CA HIS A 82 48.15 -4.08 -35.70
C HIS A 82 47.75 -5.58 -35.83
N TRP A 83 47.16 -6.17 -34.79
CA TRP A 83 46.68 -7.55 -34.76
C TRP A 83 45.57 -7.81 -35.76
N ASN A 84 45.34 -9.10 -36.05
CA ASN A 84 44.23 -9.54 -36.90
C ASN A 84 42.89 -9.02 -36.37
N LEU A 85 42.04 -8.51 -37.28
CA LEU A 85 40.77 -7.89 -36.95
C LEU A 85 39.84 -8.83 -36.17
N ALA A 86 39.90 -10.14 -36.46
CA ALA A 86 39.13 -11.16 -35.74
C ALA A 86 39.47 -11.20 -34.25
N ILE A 87 40.77 -11.12 -33.90
CA ILE A 87 41.24 -11.11 -32.51
C ILE A 87 40.74 -9.85 -31.80
N CYS A 88 40.77 -8.70 -32.47
CA CYS A 88 40.25 -7.46 -31.92
C CYS A 88 38.75 -7.53 -31.61
N PHE A 89 37.94 -8.13 -32.49
CA PHE A 89 36.50 -8.33 -32.23
C PHE A 89 36.23 -9.26 -31.06
N VAL A 90 36.98 -10.36 -30.93
CA VAL A 90 36.87 -11.27 -29.79
C VAL A 90 37.20 -10.54 -28.49
N LEU A 91 38.25 -9.71 -28.49
CA LEU A 91 38.65 -8.94 -27.32
C LEU A 91 37.62 -7.86 -26.95
N SER A 92 37.05 -7.16 -27.94
CA SER A 92 35.95 -6.21 -27.74
C SER A 92 34.71 -6.90 -27.17
N PHE A 93 34.38 -8.10 -27.64
CA PHE A 93 33.29 -8.89 -27.10
C PHE A 93 33.56 -9.28 -25.65
N ALA A 94 34.77 -9.78 -25.35
CA ALA A 94 35.17 -10.12 -23.97
C ALA A 94 35.08 -8.91 -23.04
N ALA A 95 35.49 -7.71 -23.49
CA ALA A 95 35.36 -6.48 -22.73
C ALA A 95 33.89 -6.13 -22.45
N ASN A 96 33.00 -6.24 -23.45
CA ASN A 96 31.57 -6.01 -23.26
C ASN A 96 30.93 -7.02 -22.28
N VAL A 97 31.32 -8.30 -22.35
CA VAL A 97 30.86 -9.34 -21.41
C VAL A 97 31.30 -9.02 -19.99
N LEU A 98 32.53 -8.56 -19.80
CA LEU A 98 33.04 -8.16 -18.49
C LEU A 98 32.24 -6.98 -17.90
N VAL A 99 31.99 -5.95 -18.71
CA VAL A 99 31.14 -4.82 -18.31
C VAL A 99 29.72 -5.29 -17.97
N ALA A 100 29.12 -6.16 -18.79
CA ALA A 100 27.79 -6.71 -18.55
C ALA A 100 27.74 -7.51 -17.24
N ALA A 101 28.78 -8.29 -16.92
CA ALA A 101 28.87 -9.03 -15.67
C ALA A 101 28.92 -8.10 -14.45
N VAL A 102 29.68 -7.00 -14.52
CA VAL A 102 29.74 -5.99 -13.45
C VAL A 102 28.38 -5.30 -13.28
N LEU A 103 27.74 -4.88 -14.37
CA LEU A 103 26.40 -4.28 -14.32
C LEU A 103 25.36 -5.24 -13.74
N ALA A 104 25.41 -6.51 -14.13
CA ALA A 104 24.53 -7.54 -13.59
C ALA A 104 24.72 -7.74 -12.07
N LEU A 105 25.97 -7.76 -11.59
CA LEU A 105 26.28 -7.83 -10.16
C LEU A 105 25.71 -6.62 -9.41
N ILE A 106 25.91 -5.40 -9.92
CA ILE A 106 25.34 -4.18 -9.33
C ILE A 106 23.81 -4.27 -9.28
N GLY A 107 23.18 -4.69 -10.38
CA GLY A 107 21.74 -4.90 -10.47
C GLY A 107 21.23 -5.90 -9.45
N VAL A 108 21.92 -7.02 -9.27
CA VAL A 108 21.59 -8.04 -8.25
C VAL A 108 21.74 -7.48 -6.84
N VAL A 109 22.79 -6.71 -6.55
CA VAL A 109 22.98 -6.07 -5.22
C VAL A 109 21.85 -5.08 -4.94
N PHE A 110 21.48 -4.24 -5.91
CA PHE A 110 20.35 -3.32 -5.78
C PHE A 110 19.02 -4.06 -5.59
N ALA A 111 18.77 -5.10 -6.39
CA ALA A 111 17.57 -5.92 -6.26
C ALA A 111 17.49 -6.61 -4.90
N LYS A 112 18.61 -7.10 -4.35
CA LYS A 112 18.68 -7.67 -3.00
C LYS A 112 18.36 -6.62 -1.92
N LYS A 113 18.87 -5.39 -2.06
CA LYS A 113 18.53 -4.28 -1.14
C LYS A 113 17.05 -3.93 -1.21
N ALA A 114 16.49 -3.80 -2.41
CA ALA A 114 15.06 -3.54 -2.61
C ALA A 114 14.18 -4.67 -2.02
N LYS A 115 14.59 -5.94 -2.20
CA LYS A 115 13.91 -7.10 -1.60
C LYS A 115 14.01 -7.17 -0.08
N LYS A 116 15.02 -6.56 0.56
CA LYS A 116 15.08 -6.45 2.03
C LYS A 116 14.12 -5.38 2.55
N ALA A 117 13.86 -4.34 1.79
CA ALA A 117 12.85 -3.32 2.07
C ALA A 117 11.42 -3.81 1.76
N LYS A 118 11.00 -4.97 2.29
CA LYS A 118 9.69 -5.62 2.06
C LYS A 118 8.47 -4.83 2.61
N GLY A 119 8.60 -3.55 2.91
CA GLY A 119 7.53 -2.73 3.50
C GLY A 119 6.26 -2.72 2.63
N PRO A 120 6.31 -2.32 1.35
CA PRO A 120 5.10 -2.13 0.54
C PRO A 120 4.39 -3.45 0.21
N GLN A 121 5.14 -4.52 -0.05
CA GLN A 121 4.60 -5.80 -0.50
C GLN A 121 4.00 -6.62 0.64
N LYS A 122 4.53 -6.51 1.86
CA LYS A 122 3.95 -7.11 3.07
C LYS A 122 2.65 -6.42 3.47
N VAL A 123 2.61 -5.09 3.43
CA VAL A 123 1.40 -4.32 3.75
C VAL A 123 0.27 -4.65 2.77
N ALA A 124 0.56 -4.71 1.47
CA ALA A 124 -0.43 -5.12 0.47
C ALA A 124 -0.95 -6.56 0.67
N ALA A 125 -0.09 -7.48 1.13
CA ALA A 125 -0.50 -8.85 1.45
C ALA A 125 -1.39 -8.90 2.70
N SER A 126 -1.01 -8.21 3.78
CA SER A 126 -1.80 -8.15 5.02
C SER A 126 -3.17 -7.51 4.81
N VAL A 127 -3.29 -6.48 3.97
CA VAL A 127 -4.60 -5.88 3.65
C VAL A 127 -5.51 -6.87 2.90
N LYS A 128 -4.96 -7.65 1.96
CA LYS A 128 -5.71 -8.67 1.24
C LYS A 128 -6.16 -9.81 2.16
N GLU A 129 -5.30 -10.22 3.08
CA GLU A 129 -5.60 -11.24 4.08
C GLU A 129 -6.72 -10.77 5.03
N THR A 130 -6.64 -9.55 5.54
CA THR A 130 -7.72 -8.96 6.36
C THR A 130 -9.04 -8.85 5.60
N ALA A 131 -9.01 -8.44 4.33
CA ALA A 131 -10.21 -8.39 3.50
C ALA A 131 -10.84 -9.78 3.28
N ALA A 132 -10.01 -10.81 3.07
CA ALA A 132 -10.47 -12.20 2.93
C ALA A 132 -11.13 -12.73 4.21
N VAL A 133 -10.56 -12.41 5.38
CA VAL A 133 -11.13 -12.79 6.68
C VAL A 133 -12.48 -12.10 6.90
N ILE A 134 -12.58 -10.80 6.62
CA ILE A 134 -13.84 -10.04 6.81
C ILE A 134 -14.94 -10.52 5.85
N GLN A 135 -14.61 -10.87 4.60
CA GLN A 135 -15.57 -11.46 3.66
C GLN A 135 -16.06 -12.84 4.09
N GLY A 136 -15.29 -13.58 4.89
CA GLY A 136 -15.67 -14.87 5.44
C GLY A 136 -16.64 -14.82 6.63
N VAL A 137 -16.79 -13.65 7.27
CA VAL A 137 -17.70 -13.49 8.42
C VAL A 137 -19.10 -13.14 7.93
N ARG A 138 -19.95 -14.15 7.70
CA ARG A 138 -21.39 -13.92 7.59
C ARG A 138 -21.96 -13.55 8.97
N PRO A 139 -22.76 -12.48 9.10
CA PRO A 139 -23.45 -12.15 10.34
C PRO A 139 -24.35 -13.32 10.73
N HIS A 140 -24.05 -13.98 11.84
CA HIS A 140 -24.95 -15.00 12.39
C HIS A 140 -26.25 -14.31 12.84
N PRO A 141 -27.42 -14.71 12.32
CA PRO A 141 -28.69 -14.25 12.84
C PRO A 141 -28.77 -14.69 14.30
N ARG A 142 -28.86 -13.72 15.23
CA ARG A 142 -29.19 -14.02 16.62
C ARG A 142 -30.56 -14.71 16.60
N PRO A 143 -30.70 -15.97 17.07
CA PRO A 143 -32.02 -16.57 17.17
C PRO A 143 -32.85 -15.64 18.06
N ALA A 144 -33.99 -15.18 17.51
CA ALA A 144 -34.97 -14.44 18.27
C ALA A 144 -35.35 -15.35 19.45
N VAL A 145 -34.99 -14.94 20.66
CA VAL A 145 -35.50 -15.59 21.87
C VAL A 145 -37.01 -15.47 21.77
N GLU A 146 -37.63 -16.62 21.52
CA GLU A 146 -39.06 -16.83 21.41
C GLU A 146 -39.72 -16.35 22.70
N ARG A 147 -40.22 -15.11 22.68
CA ARG A 147 -41.28 -14.69 23.59
C ARG A 147 -42.56 -15.35 23.11
N ALA A 148 -42.82 -16.56 23.57
CA ALA A 148 -44.16 -17.14 23.51
C ALA A 148 -44.46 -17.89 24.81
N SER A 149 -45.42 -17.31 25.53
CA SER A 149 -46.13 -17.83 26.69
C SER A 149 -46.46 -19.33 26.63
N SER A 150 -46.09 -20.11 27.66
CA SER A 150 -47.07 -20.97 28.36
C SER A 150 -46.54 -21.46 29.70
N ASN A 151 -47.43 -21.42 30.69
CA ASN A 151 -47.42 -22.08 32.00
C ASN A 151 -46.54 -21.51 33.13
N ALA A 152 -47.21 -20.80 34.03
CA ALA A 152 -46.94 -20.89 35.47
C ALA A 152 -47.24 -22.33 35.96
N PRO A 153 -46.57 -22.85 37.00
CA PRO A 153 -47.02 -22.51 38.36
C PRO A 153 -45.91 -22.38 39.43
N ALA A 154 -46.33 -21.84 40.57
CA ALA A 154 -45.86 -22.08 41.94
C ALA A 154 -44.49 -21.53 42.39
N ALA A 155 -44.58 -20.42 43.13
CA ALA A 155 -43.93 -20.13 44.40
C ALA A 155 -42.61 -20.84 44.77
N VAL A 156 -41.51 -20.06 44.87
CA VAL A 156 -40.56 -20.16 45.99
C VAL A 156 -40.10 -18.76 46.37
N THR A 157 -40.30 -18.46 47.65
CA THR A 157 -39.95 -17.29 48.44
C THR A 157 -38.45 -17.04 48.60
N ASP A 158 -38.12 -15.76 48.80
CA ASP A 158 -37.10 -15.21 49.69
C ASP A 158 -35.62 -15.60 49.51
N LYS A 159 -34.79 -14.64 49.05
CA LYS A 159 -33.66 -14.13 49.85
C LYS A 159 -33.05 -12.87 49.24
N ALA A 160 -33.45 -11.70 49.75
CA ALA A 160 -32.61 -10.51 49.71
C ALA A 160 -31.64 -10.59 50.90
N ALA A 161 -30.33 -10.71 50.66
CA ALA A 161 -29.29 -10.24 51.59
C ALA A 161 -27.88 -10.46 51.03
N ALA A 162 -27.08 -9.39 51.10
CA ALA A 162 -25.63 -9.42 51.31
C ALA A 162 -24.70 -9.77 50.13
N VAL A 163 -24.41 -8.77 49.29
CA VAL A 163 -23.02 -8.50 48.84
C VAL A 163 -22.83 -6.98 48.73
N ALA A 164 -22.69 -6.33 49.88
CA ALA A 164 -22.06 -5.03 49.99
C ALA A 164 -21.17 -5.05 51.23
N ARG A 165 -19.97 -4.50 51.08
CA ARG A 165 -18.86 -4.35 52.05
C ARG A 165 -17.88 -5.52 52.13
N SER A 166 -16.78 -5.36 51.40
CA SER A 166 -15.44 -5.53 51.96
C SER A 166 -14.42 -5.03 50.94
N SER A 167 -13.84 -3.84 51.16
CA SER A 167 -12.43 -3.46 50.90
C SER A 167 -12.28 -1.93 50.89
N ALA A 168 -11.46 -1.44 51.84
CA ALA A 168 -10.89 -0.10 52.01
C ALA A 168 -11.82 1.02 52.53
#